data_AF-A0A3D0VP34-F1
#
_entry.id   AF-A0A3D0VP34-F1
#
_cell.length_a   1.000
_cell.length_b   1.000
_cell.length_c   1.000
_cell.angle_alpha   90.00
_cell.angle_beta   90.00
_cell.angle_gamma   90.00
#
_symmetry.space_group_name_H-M   'P 1'
#
loop_
_entity.id
_entity.type
_entity.pdbx_description
1 polymer ?
#
loop_
_entity_poly.entity_id
_entity_poly.type
_entity_poly.pdbx_seq_one_letter_code
_entity_poly.pdbx_strand_id
1 'polypeptide(L)'
;MKKRTLTYKNQYRLLIAVLVIIIIVAYRMAISKTMAMYNLKNDLVERSSEIQDAPQRIAELKSRIGEFESLISGNPNDTTETRNKIMSYASRFCNDNNLILSGFLPPVDVDRGSFILETNILEIEGGFSKILHLIYNLEMEWKPGKVVSVHFFTKEDLRTKTIKLYAHVYIQKVKTRA
;
A
#
# COMPACT_ATOMS: atom_id res chain seq x y z
N MET A 1 33.68 22.87 76.82
CA MET A 1 33.51 24.19 76.14
C MET A 1 32.04 24.58 76.11
N LYS A 2 31.76 25.84 76.52
CA LYS A 2 30.46 26.47 76.78
C LYS A 2 29.35 26.16 75.75
N LYS A 3 28.28 25.49 76.19
CA LYS A 3 26.98 25.47 75.48
C LYS A 3 26.35 26.86 75.61
N ARG A 4 26.29 27.63 74.52
CA ARG A 4 25.59 28.92 74.47
C ARG A 4 24.09 28.67 74.63
N THR A 5 23.52 29.08 75.76
CA THR A 5 22.07 29.06 76.01
C THR A 5 21.41 30.16 75.19
N LEU A 6 20.90 29.78 74.02
CA LEU A 6 20.07 30.68 73.21
C LEU A 6 18.73 30.87 73.91
N THR A 7 18.44 32.12 74.23
CA THR A 7 17.16 32.64 74.74
C THR A 7 15.96 32.03 74.01
N TYR A 8 15.02 31.48 74.80
CA TYR A 8 13.86 30.66 74.40
C TYR A 8 13.04 31.23 73.21
N LYS A 9 12.94 32.56 73.09
CA LYS A 9 12.21 33.25 72.01
C LYS A 9 12.88 33.13 70.63
N ASN A 10 14.20 32.93 70.55
CA ASN A 10 14.93 32.77 69.28
C ASN A 10 14.92 31.32 68.77
N GLN A 11 14.76 30.33 69.66
CA GLN A 11 14.63 28.92 69.27
C GLN A 11 13.32 28.64 68.53
N TYR A 12 12.22 29.28 68.94
CA TYR A 12 10.93 29.16 68.26
C TYR A 12 10.92 29.79 66.86
N ARG A 13 11.54 30.97 66.67
CA ARG A 13 11.70 31.59 65.34
C ARG A 13 12.58 30.75 64.42
N LEU A 14 13.63 30.13 64.97
CA LEU A 14 14.51 29.24 64.22
C LEU A 14 13.77 27.96 63.79
N LEU A 15 12.92 27.41 64.67
CA LEU A 15 12.04 26.27 64.35
C LEU A 15 11.06 26.59 63.22
N ILE A 16 10.42 27.78 63.25
CA ILE A 16 9.51 28.23 62.19
C ILE A 16 10.27 28.43 60.87
N ALA A 17 11.45 29.04 60.90
CA ALA A 17 12.26 29.23 59.70
C ALA A 17 12.66 27.88 59.05
N VAL A 18 13.05 26.89 59.85
CA VAL A 18 13.36 25.54 59.38
C VAL A 18 12.12 24.84 58.80
N LEU A 19 10.96 24.98 59.44
CA LEU A 19 9.70 24.41 58.95
C LEU A 19 9.32 24.98 57.57
N VAL A 20 9.43 26.29 57.40
CA VAL A 20 9.13 26.97 56.13
C VAL A 20 10.10 26.53 55.03
N ILE A 21 11.39 26.39 55.34
CA ILE A 21 12.40 25.89 54.40
C ILE A 21 12.07 24.44 53.97
N ILE A 22 11.66 23.57 54.90
CA ILE A 22 11.28 22.19 54.59
C ILE A 22 10.04 22.16 53.68
N ILE A 23 9.05 23.01 53.91
CA ILE A 23 7.85 23.10 53.06
C ILE A 23 8.22 23.56 51.64
N ILE A 24 9.10 24.56 51.51
CA ILE A 24 9.55 25.05 50.20
C ILE A 24 10.34 23.97 49.44
N VAL A 25 11.21 23.24 50.14
CA VAL A 25 12.01 22.17 49.56
C VAL A 25 11.12 20.98 49.16
N ALA A 26 10.16 20.62 50.02
CA ALA A 26 9.18 19.57 49.72
C ALA A 26 8.32 19.94 48.51
N TYR A 27 7.88 21.20 48.40
CA TYR A 27 7.13 21.69 47.24
C TYR A 27 7.98 21.62 45.96
N ARG A 28 9.23 22.09 46.02
CA ARG A 28 10.12 22.05 44.85
C ARG A 28 10.55 20.64 44.46
N MET A 29 10.72 19.70 45.38
CA MET A 29 11.19 18.34 45.06
C MET A 29 10.06 17.36 44.77
N ALA A 30 8.98 17.37 45.54
CA ALA A 30 7.91 16.38 45.39
C ALA A 30 6.92 16.75 44.29
N ILE A 31 6.47 18.00 44.24
CA ILE A 31 5.39 18.41 43.33
C ILE A 31 5.90 18.68 41.92
N SER A 32 7.06 19.34 41.77
CA SER A 32 7.65 19.58 40.43
C SER A 32 8.03 18.29 39.71
N LYS A 33 8.59 17.31 40.46
CA LYS A 33 9.03 16.03 39.89
C LYS A 33 7.84 15.14 39.54
N THR A 34 6.76 15.20 40.31
CA THR A 34 5.51 14.47 40.00
C THR A 34 4.83 15.03 38.76
N MET A 35 4.82 16.36 38.58
CA MET A 35 4.25 17.00 37.39
C MET A 35 5.09 16.75 36.13
N ALA A 36 6.42 16.75 36.25
CA ALA A 36 7.31 16.36 35.15
C ALA A 36 7.11 14.90 34.72
N MET A 37 6.92 13.98 35.69
CA MET A 37 6.70 12.56 35.41
C MET A 37 5.31 12.30 34.79
N TYR A 38 4.29 13.07 35.18
CA TYR A 38 2.95 13.00 34.60
C TYR A 38 2.93 13.49 33.14
N ASN A 39 3.62 14.59 32.85
CA ASN A 39 3.76 15.09 31.48
C ASN A 39 4.56 14.12 30.60
N LEU A 40 5.61 13.50 31.15
CA LEU A 40 6.38 12.46 30.44
C LEU A 40 5.49 11.24 30.12
N LYS A 41 4.64 10.81 31.06
CA LYS A 41 3.68 9.72 30.86
C LYS A 41 2.69 10.06 29.75
N ASN A 42 2.16 11.28 29.71
CA ASN A 42 1.22 11.68 28.66
C ASN A 42 1.90 11.76 27.27
N ASP A 43 3.11 12.31 27.17
CA ASP A 43 3.89 12.31 25.90
C ASP A 43 4.22 10.88 25.42
N LEU A 44 4.54 9.98 26.35
CA LEU A 44 4.74 8.55 26.04
C LEU A 44 3.45 7.84 25.60
N VAL A 45 2.30 8.19 26.17
CA VAL A 45 0.99 7.63 25.80
C VAL A 45 0.51 8.16 24.44
N GLU A 46 0.74 9.44 24.16
CA GLU A 46 0.41 10.07 22.87
C GLU A 46 1.25 9.47 21.72
N ARG A 47 2.56 9.29 21.93
CA ARG A 47 3.42 8.55 20.99
C ARG A 47 3.03 7.07 20.88
N SER A 48 2.51 6.45 21.95
CA SER A 48 2.02 5.08 21.93
C SER A 48 0.73 4.92 21.13
N SER A 49 -0.16 5.92 21.09
CA SER A 49 -1.39 5.84 20.29
C SER A 49 -1.11 5.86 18.79
N GLU A 50 -0.11 6.61 18.32
CA GLU A 50 0.34 6.56 16.92
C GLU A 50 0.98 5.21 16.56
N ILE A 51 1.62 4.55 17.54
CA ILE A 51 2.25 3.24 17.39
C ILE A 51 1.21 2.10 17.47
N GLN A 52 0.07 2.26 18.14
CA GLN A 52 -0.96 1.20 18.21
C GLN A 52 -1.58 0.86 16.85
N ASP A 53 -1.72 1.87 15.98
CA ASP A 53 -2.25 1.70 14.62
C ASP A 53 -1.19 1.15 13.65
N ALA A 54 0.11 1.27 13.97
CA ALA A 54 1.18 0.85 13.08
C ALA A 54 1.22 -0.67 12.85
N PRO A 55 1.11 -1.56 13.87
CA PRO A 55 0.99 -3.00 13.68
C PRO A 55 -0.23 -3.40 12.87
N GLN A 56 -1.38 -2.74 13.06
CA GLN A 56 -2.59 -3.01 12.30
C GLN A 56 -2.44 -2.61 10.84
N ARG A 57 -1.89 -1.42 10.56
CA ARG A 57 -1.58 -0.99 9.18
C ARG A 57 -0.51 -1.87 8.55
N ILE A 58 0.50 -2.31 9.29
CA ILE A 58 1.53 -3.24 8.79
C ILE A 58 0.92 -4.61 8.49
N ALA A 59 0.01 -5.10 9.34
CA ALA A 59 -0.70 -6.35 9.11
C ALA A 59 -1.63 -6.26 7.89
N GLU A 60 -2.34 -5.14 7.72
CA GLU A 60 -3.17 -4.89 6.54
C GLU A 60 -2.31 -4.80 5.26
N LEU A 61 -1.20 -4.05 5.30
CA LEU A 61 -0.26 -3.98 4.18
C LEU A 61 0.35 -5.35 3.87
N LYS A 62 0.73 -6.13 4.87
CA LYS A 62 1.24 -7.50 4.67
C LYS A 62 0.18 -8.44 4.09
N SER A 63 -1.07 -8.31 4.53
CA SER A 63 -2.18 -9.08 3.97
C SER A 63 -2.40 -8.71 2.50
N ARG A 64 -2.40 -7.42 2.17
CA ARG A 64 -2.49 -6.94 0.78
C ARG A 64 -1.30 -7.43 -0.06
N ILE A 65 -0.08 -7.38 0.47
CA ILE A 65 1.12 -7.91 -0.20
C ILE A 65 0.97 -9.42 -0.43
N GLY A 66 0.51 -10.19 0.57
CA GLY A 66 0.28 -11.63 0.44
C GLY A 66 -0.83 -11.97 -0.57
N GLU A 67 -1.90 -11.18 -0.63
CA GLU A 67 -2.93 -11.30 -1.67
C GLU A 67 -2.33 -11.03 -3.05
N PHE A 68 -1.55 -9.96 -3.22
CA PHE A 68 -0.86 -9.69 -4.48
C PHE A 68 0.14 -10.79 -4.86
N GLU A 69 0.91 -11.29 -3.89
CA GLU A 69 1.84 -12.41 -4.10
C GLU A 69 1.09 -13.68 -4.51
N SER A 70 -0.07 -13.97 -3.93
CA SER A 70 -0.89 -15.13 -4.32
C SER A 70 -1.46 -15.01 -5.75
N LEU A 71 -1.78 -13.79 -6.19
CA LEU A 71 -2.21 -13.50 -7.56
C LEU A 71 -1.05 -13.57 -8.55
N ILE A 72 0.17 -13.28 -8.08
CA ILE A 72 1.42 -13.26 -8.87
C ILE A 72 2.06 -14.66 -8.95
N SER A 73 1.99 -15.47 -7.89
CA SER A 73 2.64 -16.78 -7.76
C SER A 73 1.96 -17.90 -8.55
N GLY A 74 1.36 -17.57 -9.69
CA GLY A 74 0.92 -18.56 -10.66
C GLY A 74 2.14 -19.31 -11.22
N ASN A 75 2.08 -20.63 -11.17
CA ASN A 75 3.12 -21.57 -11.58
C ASN A 75 3.81 -21.13 -12.91
N PRO A 76 5.15 -21.06 -13.00
CA PRO A 76 5.87 -20.65 -14.20
C PRO A 76 5.56 -21.51 -15.45
N ASN A 77 5.10 -22.75 -15.26
CA ASN A 77 4.66 -23.65 -16.34
C ASN A 77 3.25 -23.32 -16.90
N ASP A 78 2.48 -22.44 -16.25
CA ASP A 78 1.10 -22.07 -16.62
C ASP A 78 1.05 -20.88 -17.60
N THR A 79 2.16 -20.52 -18.24
CA THR A 79 2.28 -19.30 -19.07
C THR A 79 1.63 -19.47 -20.43
N THR A 80 1.93 -20.57 -21.11
CA THR A 80 1.23 -20.98 -22.34
C THR A 80 -0.26 -21.21 -22.10
N GLU A 81 -0.62 -21.80 -20.96
CA GLU A 81 -2.01 -22.02 -20.57
C GLU A 81 -2.73 -20.71 -20.24
N THR A 82 -2.12 -19.80 -19.48
CA THR A 82 -2.67 -18.46 -19.18
C THR A 82 -2.88 -17.69 -20.47
N ARG A 83 -1.92 -17.70 -21.40
CA ARG A 83 -2.05 -17.07 -22.71
C ARG A 83 -3.23 -17.64 -23.50
N ASN A 84 -3.33 -18.96 -23.56
CA ASN A 84 -4.42 -19.64 -24.25
C ASN A 84 -5.79 -19.33 -23.59
N LYS A 85 -5.83 -19.23 -22.26
CA LYS A 85 -7.01 -18.80 -21.50
C LYS A 85 -7.37 -17.33 -21.81
N ILE A 86 -6.38 -16.44 -21.94
CA ILE A 86 -6.59 -15.01 -22.30
C ILE A 86 -7.16 -14.91 -23.70
N MET A 87 -6.56 -15.63 -24.64
CA MET A 87 -7.00 -15.65 -26.01
C MET A 87 -8.40 -16.26 -26.14
N SER A 88 -8.71 -17.35 -25.44
CA SER A 88 -10.02 -18.00 -25.52
C SER A 88 -11.11 -17.16 -24.89
N TYR A 89 -10.85 -16.53 -23.73
CA TYR A 89 -11.79 -15.62 -23.09
C TYR A 89 -12.04 -14.37 -23.96
N ALA A 90 -10.97 -13.73 -24.44
CA ALA A 90 -11.08 -12.56 -25.31
C ALA A 90 -11.83 -12.89 -26.61
N SER A 91 -11.53 -14.04 -27.25
CA SER A 91 -12.24 -14.49 -28.45
C SER A 91 -13.72 -14.72 -28.20
N ARG A 92 -14.08 -15.37 -27.08
CA ARG A 92 -15.46 -15.64 -26.72
C ARG A 92 -16.23 -14.34 -26.47
N PHE A 93 -15.65 -13.44 -25.67
CA PHE A 93 -16.24 -12.12 -25.41
C PHE A 93 -16.40 -11.30 -26.70
N CYS A 94 -15.43 -11.39 -27.61
CA CYS A 94 -15.51 -10.70 -28.89
C CYS A 94 -16.64 -11.24 -29.77
N ASN A 95 -16.81 -12.56 -29.83
CA ASN A 95 -17.89 -13.20 -30.56
C ASN A 95 -19.27 -12.80 -30.00
N ASP A 96 -19.40 -12.78 -28.67
CA ASP A 96 -20.66 -12.45 -28.00
C ASP A 96 -21.03 -10.96 -28.14
N ASN A 97 -20.04 -10.07 -28.30
CA ASN A 97 -20.24 -8.61 -28.36
C ASN A 97 -20.05 -8.00 -29.76
N ASN A 98 -19.89 -8.80 -30.81
CA ASN A 98 -19.56 -8.34 -32.17
C ASN A 98 -18.30 -7.43 -32.20
N LEU A 99 -17.22 -7.87 -31.55
CA LEU A 99 -15.87 -7.30 -31.67
C LEU A 99 -15.02 -8.25 -32.52
N ILE A 100 -13.95 -7.73 -33.13
CA ILE A 100 -13.02 -8.53 -33.93
C ILE A 100 -11.69 -8.60 -33.18
N LEU A 101 -11.27 -9.80 -32.80
CA LEU A 101 -9.92 -10.01 -32.29
C LEU A 101 -8.96 -10.04 -33.49
N SER A 102 -8.19 -8.97 -33.68
CA SER A 102 -7.28 -8.83 -34.83
C SER A 102 -6.01 -9.65 -34.66
N GLY A 103 -5.53 -9.82 -33.43
CA GLY A 103 -4.35 -10.63 -33.19
C GLY A 103 -3.90 -10.65 -31.74
N PHE A 104 -3.06 -11.63 -31.45
CA PHE A 104 -2.29 -11.71 -30.21
C PHE A 104 -0.83 -11.50 -30.57
N LEU A 105 -0.25 -10.37 -30.15
CA LEU A 105 1.17 -10.10 -30.41
C LEU A 105 2.04 -10.96 -29.48
N PRO A 106 3.27 -11.32 -29.91
CA PRO A 106 4.17 -12.12 -29.09
C PRO A 106 4.46 -11.41 -27.76
N PRO A 107 4.48 -12.16 -26.63
CA PRO A 107 4.71 -11.55 -25.33
C PRO A 107 6.14 -11.00 -25.24
N VAL A 108 6.28 -9.90 -24.53
CA VAL A 108 7.60 -9.30 -24.22
C VAL A 108 7.95 -9.69 -22.80
N ASP A 109 9.00 -10.51 -22.66
CA ASP A 109 9.58 -10.86 -21.37
C ASP A 109 10.70 -9.85 -21.02
N VAL A 110 10.53 -9.12 -19.92
CA VAL A 110 11.57 -8.24 -19.38
C VAL A 110 12.12 -8.84 -18.10
N ASP A 111 13.39 -9.23 -18.14
CA ASP A 111 14.10 -9.70 -16.95
C ASP A 111 14.51 -8.51 -16.08
N ARG A 112 14.04 -8.50 -14.82
CA ARG A 112 14.39 -7.52 -13.79
C ARG A 112 15.20 -8.14 -12.65
N GLY A 113 15.91 -9.24 -12.91
CA GLY A 113 16.82 -9.92 -12.00
C GLY A 113 16.13 -10.81 -10.96
N SER A 114 15.20 -10.23 -10.18
CA SER A 114 14.41 -10.93 -9.15
C SER A 114 13.08 -11.50 -9.66
N PHE A 115 12.57 -10.98 -10.77
CA PHE A 115 11.31 -11.41 -11.38
C PHE A 115 11.33 -11.20 -12.90
N ILE A 116 10.57 -12.02 -13.63
CA ILE A 116 10.37 -11.90 -15.07
C ILE A 116 9.00 -11.27 -15.30
N LEU A 117 8.95 -10.13 -15.99
CA LEU A 117 7.70 -9.48 -16.39
C LEU A 117 7.30 -9.99 -17.77
N GLU A 118 6.23 -10.78 -17.85
CA GLU A 118 5.63 -11.18 -19.13
C GLU A 118 4.53 -10.18 -19.49
N THR A 119 4.71 -9.48 -20.61
CA THR A 119 3.71 -8.56 -21.16
C THR A 119 3.02 -9.19 -22.35
N ASN A 120 1.75 -9.55 -22.19
CA ASN A 120 0.88 -10.03 -23.24
C ASN A 120 0.14 -8.85 -23.90
N ILE A 121 0.05 -8.84 -25.23
CA ILE A 121 -0.52 -7.73 -25.98
C ILE A 121 -1.67 -8.25 -26.84
N LEU A 122 -2.87 -7.76 -26.57
CA LEU A 122 -4.10 -8.07 -27.29
C LEU A 122 -4.41 -6.93 -28.26
N GLU A 123 -4.66 -7.26 -29.53
CA GLU A 123 -5.14 -6.32 -30.54
C GLU A 123 -6.62 -6.58 -30.84
N ILE A 124 -7.47 -5.62 -30.48
CA ILE A 124 -8.93 -5.71 -30.62
C ILE A 124 -9.40 -4.60 -31.57
N GLU A 125 -10.24 -4.96 -32.53
CA GLU A 125 -10.92 -4.06 -33.44
C GLU A 125 -12.41 -3.94 -33.05
N GLY A 126 -12.94 -2.72 -33.02
CA GLY A 126 -14.36 -2.51 -32.80
C GLY A 126 -14.72 -1.12 -32.26
N GLY A 127 -15.95 -1.00 -31.77
CA GLY A 127 -16.44 0.26 -31.20
C GLY A 127 -15.82 0.55 -29.82
N PHE A 128 -15.47 1.81 -29.58
CA PHE A 128 -14.83 2.26 -28.33
C PHE A 128 -15.53 1.75 -27.07
N SER A 129 -16.86 1.91 -26.98
CA SER A 129 -17.65 1.48 -25.82
C SER A 129 -17.55 -0.02 -25.55
N LYS A 130 -17.48 -0.85 -26.60
CA LYS A 130 -17.42 -2.31 -26.47
C LYS A 130 -16.03 -2.77 -26.06
N ILE A 131 -14.99 -2.14 -26.61
CA ILE A 131 -13.61 -2.39 -26.21
C ILE A 131 -13.43 -2.02 -24.73
N LEU A 132 -14.00 -0.90 -24.28
CA LEU A 132 -13.95 -0.49 -22.89
C LEU A 132 -14.64 -1.49 -21.95
N HIS A 133 -15.79 -2.04 -22.36
CA HIS A 133 -16.44 -3.13 -21.62
C HIS A 133 -15.60 -4.40 -21.54
N LEU A 134 -14.90 -4.77 -22.61
CA LEU A 134 -13.96 -5.90 -22.58
C LEU A 134 -12.83 -5.64 -21.56
N ILE A 135 -12.23 -4.45 -21.58
CA ILE A 135 -11.17 -4.07 -20.64
C ILE A 135 -11.69 -4.14 -19.20
N TYR A 136 -12.87 -3.60 -18.93
CA TYR A 136 -13.49 -3.66 -17.61
C TYR A 136 -13.71 -5.10 -17.13
N ASN A 137 -14.21 -6.00 -17.99
CA ASN A 137 -14.40 -7.40 -17.61
C ASN A 137 -13.06 -8.13 -17.38
N LEU A 138 -12.02 -7.78 -18.14
CA LEU A 138 -10.64 -8.26 -17.94
C LEU A 138 -9.96 -7.70 -16.67
N GLU A 139 -10.46 -6.58 -16.11
CA GLU A 139 -9.94 -6.03 -14.86
C GLU A 139 -10.74 -6.52 -13.64
N MET A 140 -12.06 -6.67 -13.80
CA MET A 140 -12.97 -6.84 -12.67
C MET A 140 -13.44 -8.29 -12.48
N GLU A 141 -13.87 -8.97 -13.54
CA GLU A 141 -14.44 -10.31 -13.46
C GLU A 141 -13.36 -11.39 -13.56
N TRP A 142 -12.51 -11.28 -14.57
CA TRP A 142 -11.50 -12.28 -14.86
C TRP A 142 -10.14 -11.61 -14.81
N LYS A 143 -9.35 -11.91 -13.78
CA LYS A 143 -8.06 -11.26 -13.46
C LYS A 143 -6.86 -12.12 -13.88
N PRO A 144 -6.59 -12.33 -15.19
CA PRO A 144 -5.48 -13.17 -15.65
C PRO A 144 -4.11 -12.50 -15.44
N GLY A 145 -4.10 -11.20 -15.15
CA GLY A 145 -2.93 -10.36 -14.92
C GLY A 145 -3.37 -8.92 -14.67
N LYS A 146 -2.41 -8.00 -14.57
CA LYS A 146 -2.69 -6.57 -14.43
C LYS A 146 -2.76 -5.92 -15.80
N VAL A 147 -3.86 -5.25 -16.12
CA VAL A 147 -3.90 -4.35 -17.28
C VAL A 147 -3.05 -3.12 -16.94
N VAL A 148 -2.01 -2.86 -17.73
CA VAL A 148 -1.02 -1.80 -17.46
C VAL A 148 -1.25 -0.58 -18.34
N SER A 149 -1.66 -0.82 -19.58
CA SER A 149 -1.91 0.25 -20.53
C SER A 149 -2.90 -0.20 -21.58
N VAL A 150 -3.62 0.77 -22.14
CA VAL A 150 -4.49 0.59 -23.30
C VAL A 150 -4.18 1.71 -24.29
N HIS A 151 -3.81 1.34 -25.51
CA HIS A 151 -3.53 2.28 -26.57
C HIS A 151 -4.56 2.15 -27.69
N PHE A 152 -5.38 3.19 -27.87
CA PHE A 152 -6.35 3.27 -28.96
C PHE A 152 -5.74 3.96 -30.17
N PHE A 153 -5.93 3.38 -31.35
CA PHE A 153 -5.46 3.95 -32.60
C PHE A 153 -6.44 3.60 -33.73
N THR A 154 -6.50 4.46 -34.75
CA THR A 154 -7.30 4.21 -35.94
C THR A 154 -6.41 3.77 -37.09
N LYS A 155 -6.82 2.74 -37.81
CA LYS A 155 -6.13 2.28 -39.01
C LYS A 155 -7.12 2.26 -40.17
N GLU A 156 -6.68 2.76 -41.30
CA GLU A 156 -7.44 2.64 -42.54
C GLU A 156 -7.23 1.25 -43.12
N ASP A 157 -8.33 0.52 -43.32
CA ASP A 157 -8.31 -0.74 -44.03
C ASP A 157 -8.21 -0.46 -45.53
N LEU A 158 -7.03 -0.66 -46.11
CA LEU A 158 -6.73 -0.39 -47.53
C LEU A 158 -7.64 -1.15 -48.50
N ARG A 159 -8.25 -2.27 -48.07
CA ARG A 159 -9.16 -3.05 -48.90
C ARG A 159 -10.57 -2.45 -48.92
N THR A 160 -11.04 -1.92 -47.80
CA THR A 160 -12.41 -1.40 -47.66
C THR A 160 -12.49 0.12 -47.69
N LYS A 161 -11.34 0.82 -47.65
CA LYS A 161 -11.22 2.29 -47.49
C LYS A 161 -12.00 2.82 -46.29
N THR A 162 -12.18 1.99 -45.26
CA THR A 162 -12.87 2.38 -44.04
C THR A 162 -11.87 2.58 -42.93
N ILE A 163 -12.07 3.64 -42.15
CA ILE A 163 -11.31 3.90 -40.93
C ILE A 163 -11.92 3.04 -39.82
N LYS A 164 -11.10 2.21 -39.20
CA LYS A 164 -11.52 1.36 -38.09
C LYS A 164 -10.72 1.66 -36.84
N LEU A 165 -11.35 1.49 -35.69
CA LEU A 165 -10.73 1.69 -34.38
C LEU A 165 -10.15 0.37 -33.87
N TYR A 166 -8.90 0.45 -33.45
CA TYR A 166 -8.14 -0.63 -32.84
C TYR A 166 -7.71 -0.22 -31.43
N ALA A 167 -7.51 -1.22 -30.59
CA ALA A 167 -6.95 -1.06 -29.26
C ALA A 167 -5.90 -2.13 -29.00
N HIS A 168 -4.73 -1.69 -28.54
CA HIS A 168 -3.74 -2.55 -27.91
C HIS A 168 -3.95 -2.55 -26.41
N VAL A 169 -4.28 -3.71 -25.84
CA VAL A 169 -4.40 -3.90 -24.40
C VAL A 169 -3.17 -4.65 -23.92
N TYR A 170 -2.42 -4.02 -23.01
CA TYR A 170 -1.20 -4.56 -22.43
C TYR A 170 -1.49 -5.19 -21.07
N ILE A 171 -1.40 -6.52 -20.99
CA ILE A 171 -1.62 -7.30 -19.77
C ILE A 171 -0.27 -7.80 -19.28
N GLN A 172 0.14 -7.38 -18.08
CA GLN A 172 1.38 -7.82 -17.46
C GLN A 172 1.12 -8.86 -16.37
N LYS A 173 1.96 -9.90 -16.38
CA LYS A 173 2.05 -10.89 -15.32
C LYS A 173 3.49 -10.91 -14.80
N VAL A 174 3.62 -10.89 -13.48
CA VAL A 174 4.92 -11.04 -12.82
C VAL A 174 5.16 -12.52 -12.62
N LYS A 175 6.36 -13.01 -12.94
CA LYS A 175 6.81 -14.36 -12.62
C LYS A 175 7.95 -14.28 -11.61
N THR A 176 7.88 -15.11 -10.59
CA THR A 176 9.02 -15.36 -9.72
C THR A 176 9.97 -16.31 -10.43
N ARG A 177 11.27 -15.99 -10.37
CA ARG A 177 12.32 -16.87 -10.88
C ARG A 177 12.29 -18.19 -10.08
N ALA A 178 12.20 -19.32 -10.78
CA ALA A 178 12.32 -20.66 -10.18
C ALA A 178 13.77 -20.92 -9.73
#